data_AF-A0A482VX26-F1
#
_entry.id   AF-A0A482VX26-F1
#
_cell.length_a   1.000
_cell.length_b   1.000
_cell.length_c   1.000
_cell.angle_alpha   90.00
_cell.angle_beta   90.00
_cell.angle_gamma   90.00
#
_symmetry.space_group_name_H-M   'P 1'
#
loop_
_entity.id
_entity.type
_entity.pdbx_description
1 polymer ?
#
loop_
_entity_poly.entity_id
_entity_poly.type
_entity_poly.pdbx_seq_one_letter_code
_entity_poly.pdbx_strand_id
1 'polypeptide(L)' 'MRAEIFAIFLALATAAPQDGYDKVPIIQQNLEVNPDGTHHYVYETGNGIYEDQQGYPKGPETQAVQGQFQYQSPEGHVIR' A
#
# COMPACT_ATOMS: atom_id res chain seq x y z
N MET A 1 1.99 -19.85 47.04
CA MET A 1 1.37 -18.52 46.88
C MET A 1 2.41 -17.39 47.00
N ARG A 2 3.55 -17.44 46.26
CA ARG A 2 4.61 -16.40 46.33
C ARG A 2 5.43 -16.16 45.05
N ALA A 3 5.16 -16.86 43.95
CA ALA A 3 5.96 -16.70 42.71
C ALA A 3 5.13 -16.45 41.44
N GLU A 4 3.81 -16.62 41.48
CA GLU A 4 3.00 -16.59 40.24
C GLU A 4 2.50 -15.19 39.85
N ILE A 5 2.42 -14.28 40.82
CA ILE A 5 1.96 -12.91 40.57
C ILE A 5 3.00 -12.10 39.79
N PHE A 6 4.28 -12.47 39.88
CA PHE A 6 5.36 -11.75 39.19
C PHE A 6 5.41 -12.05 37.68
N ALA A 7 4.99 -13.25 37.27
CA ALA A 7 4.99 -13.66 35.87
C ALA A 7 3.89 -12.98 35.04
N ILE A 8 2.79 -12.55 35.68
CA ILE A 8 1.66 -11.90 34.99
C ILE A 8 1.97 -10.42 34.68
N PHE A 9 2.79 -9.74 35.49
CA PHE A 9 3.21 -8.36 35.18
C PHE A 9 4.23 -8.28 34.03
N LEU A 10 5.02 -9.33 33.80
CA LEU A 10 6.02 -9.35 32.73
C LEU A 10 5.40 -9.56 31.33
N ALA A 11 4.19 -10.13 31.26
CA ALA A 11 3.48 -10.34 29.99
C ALA A 11 2.73 -9.08 29.49
N LEU A 12 2.51 -8.08 30.34
CA LEU A 12 1.93 -6.78 29.93
C LEU A 12 2.99 -5.81 29.37
N ALA A 13 4.27 -6.07 29.59
CA ALA A 13 5.36 -5.20 29.15
C ALA A 13 5.73 -5.37 27.66
N THR A 14 5.27 -6.43 27.01
CA THR A 14 5.56 -6.69 25.58
C THR A 14 4.40 -6.37 24.65
N ALA A 15 3.25 -5.94 25.17
CA ALA A 15 2.28 -5.19 24.38
C ALA A 15 2.76 -3.74 24.24
N ALA A 16 3.95 -3.56 23.65
CA ALA A 16 4.32 -2.27 23.11
C ALA A 16 3.18 -1.86 22.16
N PRO A 17 2.68 -0.62 22.22
CA PRO A 17 1.84 -0.13 21.14
C PRO A 17 2.61 -0.45 19.85
N GLN A 18 2.02 -1.25 18.96
CA GLN A 18 2.52 -1.30 17.60
C GLN A 18 2.45 0.16 17.17
N ASP A 19 3.61 0.82 17.04
CA ASP A 19 3.70 2.21 16.63
C ASP A 19 2.73 2.35 15.46
N GLY A 20 1.61 2.99 15.76
CA GLY A 20 0.45 2.93 14.89
C GLY A 20 0.90 3.51 13.58
N TYR A 21 0.75 2.75 12.49
CA TYR A 21 1.09 3.23 11.15
C TYR A 21 0.68 4.68 11.04
N ASP A 22 1.67 5.58 11.02
CA ASP A 22 1.39 7.00 10.88
C ASP A 22 0.53 7.14 9.64
N LYS A 23 -0.62 7.79 9.78
CA LYS A 23 -1.61 7.82 8.71
C LYS A 23 -0.97 8.51 7.50
N VAL A 24 -0.56 7.72 6.52
CA VAL A 24 0.05 8.24 5.29
C VAL A 24 -1.06 8.88 4.45
N PRO A 25 -0.92 10.16 4.07
CA PRO A 25 -1.92 10.81 3.23
C PRO A 25 -1.87 10.25 1.81
N ILE A 26 -3.03 10.20 1.17
CA ILE A 26 -3.14 9.98 -0.28
C ILE A 26 -2.96 11.35 -0.92
N ILE A 27 -1.96 11.48 -1.79
CA ILE A 27 -1.64 12.71 -2.52
C ILE A 27 -2.47 12.76 -3.81
N GLN A 28 -2.57 11.62 -4.50
CA GLN A 28 -3.34 11.49 -5.72
C GLN A 28 -4.05 10.14 -5.77
N GLN A 29 -5.30 10.15 -6.20
CA GLN A 29 -6.06 8.95 -6.51
C GLN A 29 -7.02 9.30 -7.64
N ASN A 30 -6.76 8.77 -8.83
CA ASN A 30 -7.60 8.93 -10.00
C ASN A 30 -7.96 7.56 -10.57
N LEU A 31 -9.22 7.37 -10.91
CA LEU A 31 -9.71 6.19 -11.60
C LEU A 31 -10.65 6.66 -12.71
N GLU A 32 -10.20 6.47 -13.94
CA GLU A 32 -10.98 6.72 -15.15
C GLU A 32 -11.33 5.37 -15.79
N VAL A 33 -12.61 5.13 -16.01
CA VAL A 33 -13.11 3.93 -16.68
C VAL A 33 -14.06 4.38 -17.78
N ASN A 34 -13.70 4.05 -19.02
CA ASN A 34 -14.44 4.48 -20.19
C ASN A 34 -15.35 3.36 -20.72
N PRO A 35 -16.49 3.69 -21.35
CA PRO A 35 -17.40 2.70 -21.93
C PRO A 35 -16.79 1.86 -23.05
N ASP A 36 -15.72 2.34 -23.68
CA ASP A 36 -14.97 1.62 -24.72
C ASP A 36 -14.02 0.55 -24.17
N GLY A 37 -13.97 0.39 -22.84
CA GLY A 37 -13.12 -0.58 -22.15
C GLY A 37 -11.70 -0.09 -21.86
N THR A 38 -11.37 1.15 -22.24
CA THR A 38 -10.13 1.79 -21.77
C THR A 38 -10.27 2.22 -20.32
N HIS A 39 -9.16 2.15 -19.58
CA HIS A 39 -9.12 2.60 -18.21
C HIS A 39 -7.74 3.16 -17.86
N HIS A 40 -7.73 4.11 -16.93
CA HIS A 40 -6.53 4.72 -16.38
C HIS A 40 -6.65 4.81 -14.86
N TYR A 41 -5.60 4.42 -14.18
CA TYR A 41 -5.51 4.42 -12.73
C TYR A 41 -4.20 5.08 -12.31
N VAL A 42 -4.29 6.07 -11.41
CA VAL A 42 -3.14 6.71 -10.80
C VAL A 42 -3.33 6.75 -9.30
N TYR A 43 -2.30 6.36 -8.57
CA TYR A 43 -2.29 6.36 -7.11
C TYR A 43 -0.95 6.84 -6.57
N GLU A 44 -0.99 7.80 -5.65
CA GLU A 44 0.20 8.34 -5.00
C GLU A 44 -0.05 8.57 -3.52
N THR A 45 0.91 8.16 -2.68
CA THR A 45 0.89 8.36 -1.24
C THR A 45 2.03 9.27 -0.79
N GLY A 46 1.85 9.92 0.37
CA GLY A 46 2.83 10.83 0.94
C GLY A 46 4.16 10.18 1.36
N ASN A 47 4.22 8.85 1.43
CA ASN A 47 5.45 8.09 1.68
C ASN A 47 6.11 7.54 0.40
N GLY A 48 5.75 8.07 -0.78
CA GLY A 48 6.44 7.79 -2.03
C GLY A 48 6.04 6.50 -2.73
N ILE A 49 4.87 5.93 -2.40
CA ILE A 49 4.24 4.90 -3.25
C ILE A 49 3.59 5.63 -4.41
N TYR A 50 3.89 5.19 -5.63
CA TYR A 50 3.33 5.70 -6.87
C TYR A 50 2.97 4.54 -7.79
N GLU A 51 1.81 4.61 -8.42
CA GLU A 51 1.37 3.68 -9.45
C GLU A 51 0.64 4.46 -10.52
N ASP A 52 0.93 4.15 -11.78
CA ASP A 52 0.28 4.72 -12.94
C ASP A 52 0.12 3.64 -13.99
N GLN A 53 -1.12 3.25 -14.22
CA GLN A 53 -1.49 2.13 -15.07
C GLN A 53 -2.60 2.53 -16.03
N GLN A 54 -2.44 2.17 -17.30
CA GLN A 54 -3.50 2.24 -18.30
C GLN A 54 -3.74 0.86 -18.90
N GLY A 55 -5.00 0.56 -19.17
CA GLY A 55 -5.38 -0.64 -19.89
C GLY A 55 -6.34 -0.33 -21.03
N TYR A 56 -6.30 -1.19 -22.05
CA TYR A 56 -7.10 -1.05 -23.25
C TYR A 56 -7.39 -2.41 -23.89
N PRO A 57 -8.55 -2.58 -24.57
CA PRO A 57 -8.90 -3.84 -25.22
C PRO A 57 -7.96 -4.17 -26.39
N LYS A 58 -7.60 -5.45 -26.51
CA LYS A 58 -6.90 -6.04 -27.67
C LYS A 58 -7.74 -7.04 -28.45
N GLY A 59 -8.90 -7.43 -27.90
CA GLY A 59 -9.83 -8.36 -28.52
C GLY A 59 -11.10 -8.53 -27.67
N PRO A 60 -12.07 -9.36 -28.11
CA PRO A 60 -13.36 -9.54 -27.45
C PRO A 60 -13.28 -9.92 -25.97
N GLU A 61 -12.24 -10.66 -25.59
CA GLU A 61 -11.98 -11.12 -24.22
C GLU A 61 -10.52 -10.89 -23.79
N THR A 62 -9.82 -9.98 -24.47
CA THR A 62 -8.39 -9.72 -24.22
C THR A 62 -8.16 -8.25 -23.96
N GLN A 63 -7.44 -7.95 -22.89
CA GLN A 63 -6.98 -6.61 -22.57
C GLN A 63 -5.45 -6.58 -22.50
N ALA A 64 -4.87 -5.47 -22.94
CA ALA A 64 -3.49 -5.13 -22.65
C ALA A 64 -3.47 -4.12 -21.50
N VAL A 65 -2.52 -4.28 -20.59
CA VAL A 65 -2.30 -3.38 -19.47
C VAL A 65 -0.82 -3.00 -19.48
N GLN A 66 -0.53 -1.73 -19.28
CA GLN A 66 0.81 -1.21 -19.16
C GLN A 66 0.84 -0.13 -18.09
N GLY A 67 1.97 0.00 -17.42
CA GLY A 67 2.11 0.98 -16.35
C GLY A 67 3.51 1.00 -15.78
N GLN A 68 3.64 1.79 -14.74
CA GLN A 68 4.84 1.97 -13.96
C GLN A 68 4.46 2.05 -12.49
N PHE A 69 5.35 1.58 -11.63
CA PHE A 69 5.21 1.70 -10.20
C PHE A 69 6.49 2.29 -9.63
N GLN A 70 6.38 2.85 -8.43
CA GLN A 70 7.53 3.22 -7.63
C GLN A 70 7.18 3.07 -6.15
N TYR A 71 8.12 2.61 -5.35
CA TYR A 71 8.02 2.72 -3.90
C TYR A 71 9.39 2.88 -3.24
N GLN A 72 9.41 3.41 -2.02
CA GLN A 72 10.61 3.49 -1.21
C GLN A 72 10.71 2.26 -0.29
N SER A 73 11.84 1.57 -0.33
CA SER A 73 12.14 0.46 0.58
C SER A 73 12.40 0.97 2.00
N PRO A 74 12.27 0.13 3.04
CA PRO A 74 12.61 0.51 4.41
C PRO A 74 14.05 1.02 4.57
N GLU A 75 14.96 0.59 3.68
CA GLU A 75 16.36 1.00 3.63
C GLU A 75 16.57 2.34 2.87
N GLY A 76 15.50 2.94 2.35
CA GLY A 76 15.51 4.23 1.65
C GLY A 76 15.74 4.13 0.14
N HIS A 77 15.87 2.92 -0.43
CA HIS A 77 16.08 2.73 -1.87
C HIS A 77 14.76 2.89 -2.65
N VAL A 78 14.84 3.50 -3.83
CA VAL A 78 13.68 3.63 -4.73
C VAL A 78 13.62 2.41 -5.65
N ILE A 79 12.49 1.70 -5.63
CA ILE A 79 12.18 0.55 -6.50
C ILE A 79 11.19 0.97 -7.58
N ARG A 80 11.34 0.46 -8.81
CA ARG A 80 10.51 0.77 -9.99
C ARG A 80 10.32 -0.45 -10.88
#